data_AF-A0AAE9YZF1-F1
#
_entry.id   AF-A0AAE9YZF1-F1
#
_cell.length_a   1.000
_cell.length_b   1.000
_cell.length_c   1.000
_cell.angle_alpha   90.00
_cell.angle_beta   90.00
_cell.angle_gamma   90.00
#
_symmetry.space_group_name_H-M   'P 1'
#
loop_
_entity.id
_entity.type
_entity.pdbx_description
1 polymer ?
#
loop_
_entity_poly.entity_id
_entity_poly.type
_entity_poly.pdbx_seq_one_letter_code
_entity_poly.pdbx_strand_id
1 'polypeptide(L)'
;MITFDNWQHNSSDHIDWQVTIDDESHKDYFTFNVSIGKENPSGDILGFAFDSLADFDLTTDLVNYSTYELSSFGTDSLNCGPGCNFNGAVSTGFDYIFRVGQQGSGNDYVSEFSFGLAKNGFSLDENLFSRIGIRAQSVGNDCENTNCNGSVKDYSQTPNVIPPGDEVTEVPEPGTALLLGLTLFGFAVRRKK
;
A
#
# COMPACT_ATOMS: atom_id res chain seq x y z
N MET A 1 6.80 8.50 -5.46
CA MET A 1 5.97 7.48 -4.77
C MET A 1 6.59 6.11 -4.96
N ILE A 2 6.50 5.22 -3.96
CA ILE A 2 6.93 3.82 -4.03
C ILE A 2 5.71 2.93 -3.89
N THR A 3 5.64 1.86 -4.69
CA THR A 3 4.67 0.76 -4.54
C THR A 3 5.38 -0.56 -4.37
N PHE A 4 4.66 -1.59 -3.91
CA PHE A 4 5.20 -2.93 -3.75
C PHE A 4 4.38 -3.93 -4.55
N ASP A 5 5.07 -4.77 -5.32
CA ASP A 5 4.47 -5.84 -6.12
C ASP A 5 5.13 -7.20 -5.83
N ASN A 6 4.87 -8.22 -6.66
CA ASN A 6 5.51 -9.54 -6.58
C ASN A 6 5.42 -10.18 -5.18
N TRP A 7 4.24 -10.07 -4.57
CA TRP A 7 3.94 -10.58 -3.25
C TRP A 7 4.28 -12.08 -3.12
N GLN A 8 4.99 -12.40 -2.05
CA GLN A 8 5.30 -13.76 -1.65
C GLN A 8 4.27 -14.20 -0.62
N HIS A 9 3.65 -15.35 -0.85
CA HIS A 9 2.55 -15.86 -0.05
C HIS A 9 2.97 -17.08 0.75
N ASN A 10 2.60 -17.12 2.03
CA ASN A 10 2.84 -18.27 2.90
C ASN A 10 1.63 -19.22 3.01
N SER A 11 0.57 -18.93 2.27
CA SER A 11 -0.71 -19.64 2.31
C SER A 11 -1.30 -19.76 0.90
N SER A 12 -2.35 -20.57 0.74
CA SER A 12 -3.10 -20.68 -0.51
C SER A 12 -4.12 -19.55 -0.72
N ASP A 13 -4.46 -18.81 0.34
CA ASP A 13 -5.29 -17.62 0.24
C ASP A 13 -4.42 -16.44 -0.18
N HIS A 14 -4.96 -15.59 -1.05
CA HIS A 14 -4.27 -14.43 -1.60
C HIS A 14 -5.11 -13.18 -1.38
N ILE A 15 -4.43 -12.10 -1.00
CA ILE A 15 -5.02 -10.77 -0.87
C ILE A 15 -4.38 -9.86 -1.94
N ASP A 16 -5.21 -9.06 -2.60
CA ASP A 16 -4.77 -7.96 -3.46
C ASP A 16 -4.30 -6.80 -2.57
N TRP A 17 -3.02 -6.81 -2.21
CA TRP A 17 -2.44 -5.75 -1.39
C TRP A 17 -2.15 -4.50 -2.21
N GLN A 18 -2.64 -3.36 -1.72
CA GLN A 18 -2.36 -2.05 -2.27
C GLN A 18 -1.53 -1.27 -1.25
N VAL A 19 -0.25 -1.08 -1.54
CA VAL A 19 0.68 -0.34 -0.66
C VAL A 19 1.36 0.77 -1.43
N THR A 20 1.27 1.98 -0.88
CA THR A 20 1.97 3.15 -1.40
C THR A 20 2.77 3.82 -0.28
N ILE A 21 3.97 4.28 -0.61
CA ILE A 21 4.75 5.20 0.23
C ILE A 21 4.99 6.47 -0.59
N ASP A 22 4.62 7.62 -0.05
CA ASP A 22 4.86 8.92 -0.68
C ASP A 22 5.45 9.92 0.31
N ASP A 23 6.12 10.93 -0.21
CA ASP A 23 6.72 12.01 0.57
C ASP A 23 6.14 13.38 0.19
N GLU A 24 5.01 13.39 -0.53
CA GLU A 24 4.36 14.61 -1.02
C GLU A 24 3.09 14.94 -0.23
N SER A 25 2.36 13.92 0.27
CA SER A 25 1.12 14.09 1.04
C SER A 25 1.35 14.84 2.35
N HIS A 26 2.52 14.62 2.96
CA HIS A 26 2.95 15.32 4.18
C HIS A 26 4.39 15.79 4.04
N LYS A 27 4.59 17.10 4.27
CA LYS A 27 5.90 17.74 4.09
C LYS A 27 7.02 17.08 4.91
N ASP A 28 6.72 16.69 6.14
CA ASP A 28 7.72 16.23 7.12
C ASP A 28 7.70 14.70 7.34
N TYR A 29 6.82 13.96 6.63
CA TYR A 29 6.63 12.52 6.82
C TYR A 29 6.66 11.75 5.50
N PHE A 30 7.22 10.53 5.52
CA PHE A 30 6.88 9.49 4.57
C PHE A 30 5.50 8.95 4.94
N THR A 31 4.53 9.08 4.04
CA THR A 31 3.16 8.61 4.24
C THR A 31 3.01 7.23 3.66
N PHE A 32 2.66 6.27 4.51
CA PHE A 32 2.32 4.91 4.14
C PHE A 32 0.80 4.80 4.07
N ASN A 33 0.29 4.31 2.94
CA ASN A 33 -1.11 3.92 2.80
C ASN A 33 -1.15 2.44 2.44
N VAL A 34 -1.92 1.67 3.21
CA VAL A 34 -2.06 0.23 3.06
C VAL A 34 -3.54 -0.09 3.00
N SER A 35 -3.96 -0.80 1.96
CA SER A 35 -5.33 -1.25 1.83
C SER A 35 -5.42 -2.60 1.10
N ILE A 36 -6.60 -3.20 1.21
CA ILE A 36 -6.99 -4.36 0.42
C ILE A 36 -7.73 -3.87 -0.83
N GLY A 37 -7.28 -4.32 -1.99
CA GLY A 37 -7.87 -4.04 -3.28
C GLY A 37 -9.17 -4.81 -3.53
N LYS A 38 -9.63 -4.78 -4.77
CA LYS A 38 -10.95 -5.33 -5.14
C LYS A 38 -10.90 -6.79 -5.52
N GLU A 39 -9.73 -7.30 -5.90
CA GLU A 39 -9.54 -8.69 -6.28
C GLU A 39 -9.24 -9.50 -5.00
N ASN A 40 -10.23 -10.22 -4.46
CA ASN A 40 -10.16 -10.89 -3.15
C ASN A 40 -10.16 -9.91 -1.95
N PRO A 41 -11.27 -9.18 -1.71
CA PRO A 41 -11.36 -8.08 -0.75
C PRO A 41 -11.45 -8.53 0.72
N SER A 42 -11.10 -9.77 1.05
CA SER A 42 -11.24 -10.32 2.40
C SER A 42 -9.95 -10.21 3.18
N GLY A 43 -10.01 -9.59 4.34
CA GLY A 43 -8.91 -9.65 5.31
C GLY A 43 -9.08 -8.66 6.44
N ASP A 44 -8.59 -9.04 7.60
CA ASP A 44 -8.44 -8.19 8.76
C ASP A 44 -6.94 -8.04 9.06
N ILE A 45 -6.40 -6.86 8.78
CA ILE A 45 -4.98 -6.54 8.94
C ILE A 45 -4.63 -6.50 10.42
N LEU A 46 -3.73 -7.39 10.82
CA LEU A 46 -3.25 -7.49 12.20
C LEU A 46 -1.94 -6.77 12.44
N GLY A 47 -1.06 -6.73 11.44
CA GLY A 47 0.27 -6.19 11.61
C GLY A 47 0.94 -5.82 10.31
N PHE A 48 1.85 -4.86 10.43
CA PHE A 48 2.65 -4.33 9.34
C PHE A 48 4.12 -4.34 9.77
N ALA A 49 5.00 -4.65 8.83
CA ALA A 49 6.43 -4.68 9.04
C ALA A 49 7.16 -4.10 7.83
N PHE A 50 8.32 -3.51 8.04
CA PHE A 50 9.16 -3.00 6.96
C PHE A 50 10.64 -2.98 7.34
N ASP A 51 11.50 -3.10 6.34
CA ASP A 51 12.93 -2.88 6.45
C ASP A 51 13.27 -1.47 5.98
N SER A 52 14.24 -0.83 6.62
CA SER A 52 14.74 0.47 6.19
C SER A 52 16.25 0.63 6.35
N LEU A 53 16.85 1.39 5.43
CA LEU A 53 18.23 1.83 5.56
C LEU A 53 18.41 2.97 6.57
N ALA A 54 17.32 3.62 6.98
CA ALA A 54 17.34 4.65 8.00
C ALA A 54 16.98 4.07 9.37
N ASP A 55 17.55 4.67 10.42
CA ASP A 55 17.24 4.32 11.81
C ASP A 55 16.12 5.24 12.33
N PHE A 56 14.92 4.69 12.45
CA PHE A 56 13.73 5.36 12.98
C PHE A 56 13.42 4.91 14.41
N ASP A 57 12.93 5.83 15.24
CA ASP A 57 12.31 5.52 16.51
C ASP A 57 10.79 5.54 16.33
N LEU A 58 10.15 4.38 16.19
CA LEU A 58 8.70 4.28 15.98
C LEU A 58 7.88 4.92 17.12
N THR A 59 8.45 5.17 18.30
CA THR A 59 7.72 5.81 19.40
C THR A 59 7.62 7.32 19.24
N THR A 60 8.53 7.94 18.48
CA THR A 60 8.59 9.39 18.28
C THR A 60 8.40 9.82 16.83
N ASP A 61 8.83 9.01 15.88
CA ASP A 61 8.79 9.32 14.45
C ASP A 61 7.48 8.93 13.79
N LEU A 62 6.73 8.01 14.40
CA LEU A 62 5.49 7.51 13.84
C LEU A 62 4.32 8.44 14.21
N VAL A 63 3.55 8.82 13.20
CA VAL A 63 2.25 9.47 13.37
C VAL A 63 1.17 8.59 12.78
N ASN A 64 0.16 8.26 13.57
CA ASN A 64 -0.98 7.50 13.08
C ASN A 64 -1.99 8.43 12.40
N TYR A 65 -2.31 8.16 11.12
CA TYR A 65 -3.33 8.89 10.38
C TYR A 65 -4.66 8.12 10.30
N SER A 66 -4.68 6.88 10.78
CA SER A 66 -5.87 6.03 10.86
C SER A 66 -6.56 6.11 12.21
N THR A 67 -7.77 5.56 12.29
CA THR A 67 -8.54 5.45 13.55
C THR A 67 -8.15 4.23 14.39
N TYR A 68 -7.38 3.30 13.84
CA TYR A 68 -6.96 2.06 14.50
C TYR A 68 -5.74 2.31 15.39
N GLU A 69 -5.62 1.61 16.51
CA GLU A 69 -4.46 1.76 17.39
C GLU A 69 -3.24 1.04 16.82
N LEU A 70 -2.13 1.77 16.66
CA LEU A 70 -0.83 1.18 16.35
C LEU A 70 -0.10 0.87 17.65
N SER A 71 0.30 -0.40 17.83
CA SER A 71 0.85 -0.87 19.11
C SER A 71 1.88 -1.99 18.93
N SER A 72 2.42 -2.49 20.05
CA SER A 72 3.32 -3.65 20.08
C SER A 72 4.51 -3.53 19.11
N PHE A 73 5.15 -2.35 19.12
CA PHE A 73 6.32 -2.05 18.31
C PHE A 73 7.48 -3.00 18.63
N GLY A 74 8.16 -3.47 17.60
CA GLY A 74 9.35 -4.29 17.70
C GLY A 74 10.39 -3.87 16.67
N THR A 75 11.65 -4.13 17.00
CA THR A 75 12.80 -3.97 16.10
C THR A 75 13.51 -5.30 15.91
N ASP A 76 14.09 -5.54 14.74
CA ASP A 76 14.76 -6.80 14.37
C ASP A 76 13.90 -8.05 14.68
N SER A 77 12.60 -7.97 14.39
CA SER A 77 11.60 -8.88 14.96
C SER A 77 10.66 -9.46 13.90
N LEU A 78 10.14 -10.64 14.22
CA LEU A 78 9.04 -11.30 13.48
C LEU A 78 7.72 -11.25 14.23
N ASN A 79 7.65 -10.59 15.38
CA ASN A 79 6.53 -10.68 16.32
C ASN A 79 6.08 -9.29 16.79
N CYS A 80 4.78 -9.03 16.66
CA CYS A 80 4.05 -7.82 17.07
C CYS A 80 2.93 -8.15 18.07
N GLY A 81 3.14 -9.19 18.88
CA GLY A 81 2.22 -9.61 19.93
C GLY A 81 1.27 -10.75 19.52
N PRO A 82 0.24 -11.04 20.35
CA PRO A 82 -0.61 -12.22 20.20
C PRO A 82 -1.28 -12.33 18.82
N GLY A 83 -1.02 -13.43 18.11
CA GLY A 83 -1.57 -13.66 16.76
C GLY A 83 -0.93 -12.83 15.63
N CYS A 84 -0.01 -11.92 15.97
CA CYS A 84 0.67 -11.01 15.05
C CYS A 84 2.13 -11.44 14.91
N ASN A 85 2.44 -12.26 13.89
CA ASN A 85 3.81 -12.65 13.59
C ASN A 85 4.00 -13.09 12.13
N PHE A 86 5.24 -13.03 11.68
CA PHE A 86 5.69 -13.40 10.33
C PHE A 86 6.45 -14.74 10.28
N ASN A 87 6.43 -15.52 11.37
CA ASN A 87 7.08 -16.83 11.42
C ASN A 87 6.55 -17.76 10.32
N GLY A 88 7.47 -18.38 9.57
CA GLY A 88 7.15 -19.29 8.47
C GLY A 88 6.89 -18.62 7.13
N ALA A 89 6.75 -17.28 7.08
CA ALA A 89 6.77 -16.52 5.83
C ALA A 89 8.21 -16.11 5.46
N VAL A 90 8.95 -15.60 6.46
CA VAL A 90 10.35 -15.20 6.32
C VAL A 90 11.21 -15.84 7.41
N SER A 91 12.52 -15.94 7.15
CA SER A 91 13.51 -16.49 8.10
C SER A 91 14.23 -15.41 8.93
N THR A 92 14.26 -14.17 8.45
CA THR A 92 14.89 -13.02 9.12
C THR A 92 13.83 -12.01 9.56
N GLY A 93 14.04 -11.41 10.74
CA GLY A 93 13.22 -10.33 11.27
C GLY A 93 13.14 -9.13 10.33
N PHE A 94 12.11 -8.31 10.53
CA PHE A 94 12.03 -6.99 9.93
C PHE A 94 12.66 -5.97 10.85
N ASP A 95 13.25 -4.92 10.28
CA ASP A 95 13.86 -3.83 11.06
C ASP A 95 12.80 -3.18 11.96
N TYR A 96 11.59 -3.00 11.43
CA TYR A 96 10.46 -2.40 12.11
C TYR A 96 9.20 -3.24 11.95
N ILE A 97 8.46 -3.45 13.04
CA ILE A 97 7.19 -4.17 13.04
C ILE A 97 6.25 -3.58 14.08
N PHE A 98 4.97 -3.50 13.76
CA PHE A 98 3.94 -3.10 14.71
C PHE A 98 2.60 -3.76 14.40
N ARG A 99 1.72 -3.71 15.39
CA ARG A 99 0.36 -4.20 15.34
C ARG A 99 -0.59 -3.08 14.92
N VAL A 100 -1.57 -3.40 14.08
CA VAL A 100 -2.62 -2.48 13.61
C VAL A 100 -4.00 -2.90 14.13
N GLY A 101 -4.36 -4.17 13.94
CA GLY A 101 -5.65 -4.72 14.32
C GLY A 101 -5.58 -5.72 15.48
N GLN A 102 -6.71 -6.34 15.80
CA GLN A 102 -6.83 -7.29 16.90
C GLN A 102 -7.16 -8.70 16.40
N GLN A 103 -6.53 -9.72 17.00
CA GLN A 103 -6.90 -11.11 16.71
C GLN A 103 -8.33 -11.39 17.18
N GLY A 104 -9.17 -11.94 16.31
CA GLY A 104 -10.57 -12.24 16.63
C GLY A 104 -11.45 -11.00 16.80
N SER A 105 -11.18 -9.95 16.03
CA SER A 105 -11.92 -8.66 15.95
C SER A 105 -13.42 -8.78 15.63
N GLY A 106 -13.91 -9.97 15.25
CA GLY A 106 -15.32 -10.22 14.98
C GLY A 106 -15.73 -9.63 13.63
N ASN A 107 -16.33 -8.44 13.63
CA ASN A 107 -16.81 -7.73 12.43
C ASN A 107 -16.10 -6.39 12.21
N ASP A 108 -15.16 -6.01 13.08
CA ASP A 108 -14.41 -4.75 12.98
C ASP A 108 -13.08 -4.99 12.26
N TYR A 109 -13.15 -5.28 10.96
CA TYR A 109 -11.99 -5.64 10.16
C TYR A 109 -11.23 -4.41 9.72
N VAL A 110 -9.92 -4.44 9.93
CA VAL A 110 -9.00 -3.46 9.36
C VAL A 110 -8.74 -3.84 7.91
N SER A 111 -9.42 -3.18 6.97
CA SER A 111 -9.19 -3.35 5.54
C SER A 111 -8.25 -2.28 4.95
N GLU A 112 -8.07 -1.17 5.66
CA GLU A 112 -7.18 -0.07 5.28
C GLU A 112 -6.65 0.64 6.52
N PHE A 113 -5.43 1.17 6.42
CA PHE A 113 -4.85 2.07 7.42
C PHE A 113 -3.73 2.91 6.80
N SER A 114 -3.38 4.00 7.47
CA SER A 114 -2.30 4.89 7.06
C SER A 114 -1.54 5.46 8.25
N PHE A 115 -0.24 5.71 8.03
CA PHE A 115 0.64 6.30 9.03
C PHE A 115 1.74 7.10 8.36
N GLY A 116 2.32 8.03 9.11
CA GLY A 116 3.48 8.83 8.72
C GLY A 116 4.71 8.36 9.49
N LEU A 117 5.87 8.39 8.84
CA LEU A 117 7.18 8.19 9.46
C LEU A 117 8.02 9.44 9.22
N ALA A 118 8.53 10.07 10.28
CA ALA A 118 9.22 11.34 10.19
C ALA A 118 10.42 11.26 9.22
N LYS A 119 10.53 12.19 8.28
CA LYS A 119 11.58 12.14 7.25
C LYS A 119 12.98 12.29 7.84
N ASN A 120 13.14 13.05 8.92
CA ASN A 120 14.43 13.25 9.60
C ASN A 120 15.61 13.62 8.67
N GLY A 121 15.32 14.31 7.55
CA GLY A 121 16.31 14.72 6.54
C GLY A 121 16.60 13.68 5.45
N PHE A 122 15.95 12.51 5.49
CA PHE A 122 15.97 11.52 4.42
C PHE A 122 15.04 11.92 3.26
N SER A 123 15.36 11.42 2.07
CA SER A 123 14.53 11.52 0.87
C SER A 123 13.97 10.15 0.52
N LEU A 124 12.79 10.10 -0.10
CA LEU A 124 12.20 8.84 -0.54
C LEU A 124 12.93 8.34 -1.79
N ASP A 125 13.53 7.15 -1.70
CA ASP A 125 14.10 6.42 -2.84
C ASP A 125 13.81 4.92 -2.71
N GLU A 126 14.06 4.17 -3.80
CA GLU A 126 13.76 2.73 -3.90
C GLU A 126 14.47 1.86 -2.85
N ASN A 127 15.56 2.35 -2.26
CA ASN A 127 16.36 1.59 -1.31
C ASN A 127 16.00 1.91 0.14
N LEU A 128 15.38 3.07 0.40
CA LEU A 128 15.00 3.47 1.75
C LEU A 128 14.06 2.47 2.42
N PHE A 129 13.13 1.90 1.66
CA PHE A 129 12.20 0.86 2.14
C PHE A 129 12.30 -0.35 1.21
N SER A 130 13.08 -1.34 1.61
CA SER A 130 13.48 -2.44 0.71
C SER A 130 12.58 -3.67 0.79
N ARG A 131 11.87 -3.85 1.90
CA ARG A 131 10.97 -4.97 2.14
C ARG A 131 9.81 -4.52 3.02
N ILE A 132 8.61 -5.01 2.74
CA ILE A 132 7.44 -4.86 3.62
C ILE A 132 6.78 -6.21 3.88
N GLY A 133 6.07 -6.32 4.99
CA GLY A 133 5.30 -7.49 5.37
C GLY A 133 3.92 -7.10 5.90
N ILE A 134 2.88 -7.83 5.49
CA ILE A 134 1.52 -7.66 5.98
C ILE A 134 0.99 -8.98 6.52
N ARG A 135 0.46 -8.94 7.75
CA ARG A 135 -0.21 -10.05 8.40
C ARG A 135 -1.70 -9.78 8.42
N ALA A 136 -2.51 -10.67 7.86
CA ALA A 136 -3.97 -10.55 7.92
C ALA A 136 -4.69 -11.89 8.21
N GLN A 137 -5.73 -11.83 9.02
CA GLN A 137 -6.62 -12.97 9.30
C GLN A 137 -7.94 -12.80 8.56
N SER A 138 -8.85 -13.75 8.74
CA SER A 138 -10.17 -13.70 8.13
C SER A 138 -10.12 -13.55 6.60
N VAL A 139 -9.24 -14.33 5.98
CA VAL A 139 -9.01 -14.34 4.53
C VAL A 139 -9.70 -15.56 3.90
N GLY A 140 -10.15 -15.44 2.65
CA GLY A 140 -10.61 -16.57 1.83
C GLY A 140 -11.80 -16.22 0.94
N ASN A 141 -12.06 -17.04 -0.07
CA ASN A 141 -13.07 -16.74 -1.10
C ASN A 141 -14.53 -16.90 -0.63
N ASP A 142 -14.79 -17.60 0.48
CA ASP A 142 -16.14 -17.90 0.98
C ASP A 142 -16.60 -17.02 2.16
N CYS A 143 -16.01 -15.82 2.27
CA CYS A 143 -16.25 -14.86 3.34
C CYS A 143 -17.70 -14.33 3.43
N GLU A 144 -18.49 -14.46 2.37
CA GLU A 144 -19.89 -14.02 2.36
C GLU A 144 -20.84 -15.00 3.07
N ASN A 145 -20.47 -16.28 3.18
CA ASN A 145 -21.38 -17.35 3.65
C ASN A 145 -20.85 -18.12 4.87
N THR A 146 -19.56 -18.03 5.18
CA THR A 146 -18.94 -18.67 6.35
C THR A 146 -17.89 -17.75 6.95
N ASN A 147 -17.72 -17.78 8.27
CA ASN A 147 -16.64 -17.07 8.95
C ASN A 147 -15.31 -17.39 8.26
N CYS A 148 -14.67 -16.38 7.68
CA CYS A 148 -13.37 -16.54 7.06
C CYS A 148 -12.38 -17.01 8.13
N ASN A 149 -11.81 -18.22 7.95
CA ASN A 149 -10.86 -18.79 8.91
C ASN A 149 -9.43 -18.80 8.36
N GLY A 150 -9.22 -18.33 7.13
CA GLY A 150 -7.91 -18.23 6.51
C GLY A 150 -7.07 -17.13 7.12
N SER A 151 -5.77 -17.21 6.87
CA SER A 151 -4.82 -16.25 7.41
C SER A 151 -3.57 -16.21 6.55
N VAL A 152 -3.10 -15.01 6.22
CA VAL A 152 -1.92 -14.79 5.37
C VAL A 152 -0.83 -14.03 6.12
N LYS A 153 0.40 -14.27 5.69
CA LYS A 153 1.62 -13.56 6.07
C LYS A 153 2.36 -13.30 4.77
N ASP A 154 2.03 -12.20 4.15
CA ASP A 154 2.56 -11.85 2.84
C ASP A 154 3.67 -10.84 3.00
N TYR A 155 4.63 -10.86 2.08
CA TYR A 155 5.69 -9.88 2.05
C TYR A 155 6.11 -9.58 0.61
N SER A 156 6.68 -8.41 0.40
CA SER A 156 7.28 -7.99 -0.88
C SER A 156 8.66 -7.42 -0.64
N GLN A 157 9.57 -7.71 -1.57
CA GLN A 157 10.95 -7.19 -1.62
C GLN A 157 11.20 -6.45 -2.94
N THR A 158 10.13 -5.99 -3.59
CA THR A 158 10.20 -5.37 -4.91
C THR A 158 9.55 -4.00 -4.83
N PRO A 159 10.25 -3.00 -4.25
CA PRO A 159 9.82 -1.62 -4.30
C PRO A 159 9.92 -1.11 -5.75
N ASN A 160 8.89 -0.44 -6.21
CA ASN A 160 8.85 0.21 -7.52
C ASN A 160 8.65 1.70 -7.33
N VAL A 161 9.57 2.50 -7.86
CA VAL A 161 9.43 3.96 -7.87
C VAL A 161 8.54 4.37 -9.03
N ILE A 162 7.45 5.04 -8.71
CA ILE A 162 6.60 5.72 -9.69
C ILE A 162 7.04 7.20 -9.68
N PRO A 163 7.64 7.70 -10.78
CA PRO A 163 8.00 9.10 -10.90
C PRO A 163 6.75 9.98 -10.80
N PRO A 164 6.82 11.16 -10.15
CA PRO A 164 5.73 12.12 -10.19
C PRO A 164 5.50 12.58 -11.63
N GLY A 165 4.42 12.10 -12.26
CA GLY A 165 4.04 12.48 -13.63
C GLY A 165 3.59 11.36 -14.57
N ASP A 166 3.71 10.08 -14.19
CA ASP A 166 3.37 8.94 -15.07
C ASP A 166 1.87 8.56 -15.09
N GLU A 167 0.98 9.33 -14.45
CA GLU A 167 -0.43 9.33 -14.83
C GLU A 167 -0.65 10.16 -16.11
N VAL A 168 -0.05 9.74 -17.22
CA VAL A 168 -0.53 10.18 -18.53
C VAL A 168 -1.75 9.33 -18.86
N THR A 169 -2.89 9.65 -18.23
CA THR A 169 -4.15 9.32 -18.91
C THR A 169 -4.11 10.09 -20.22
N GLU A 170 -3.91 9.39 -21.34
CA GLU A 170 -4.21 9.94 -22.66
C GLU A 170 -5.70 10.28 -22.67
N VAL A 171 -6.06 11.47 -22.17
CA VAL A 171 -7.38 12.04 -22.39
C VAL A 171 -7.47 12.19 -23.91
N PRO A 172 -8.39 11.49 -24.60
CA PRO A 172 -8.59 11.73 -26.02
C PRO A 172 -8.94 13.20 -26.17
N GLU A 173 -8.09 13.97 -26.86
CA GLU A 173 -8.34 15.40 -27.03
C GLU A 173 -9.76 15.58 -27.59
N PRO A 174 -10.61 16.42 -26.96
CA PRO A 174 -12.02 16.50 -27.31
C PRO A 174 -12.21 17.18 -28.66
N GLY A 175 -12.12 16.44 -29.77
CA GLY A 175 -12.61 16.78 -31.11
C GLY A 175 -12.20 18.14 -31.72
N THR A 176 -11.38 18.94 -31.05
CA THR A 176 -11.03 20.32 -31.42
C THR A 176 -10.14 20.33 -32.65
N ALA A 177 -9.28 19.33 -32.82
CA ALA A 177 -8.53 19.12 -34.07
C ALA A 177 -9.45 18.81 -35.27
N LEU A 178 -10.54 18.07 -35.06
CA LEU A 178 -11.53 17.76 -36.11
C LEU A 178 -12.35 18.99 -36.50
N LEU A 179 -12.74 19.82 -35.52
CA LEU A 179 -13.44 21.09 -35.75
C LEU A 179 -12.56 22.13 -36.46
N LEU A 180 -11.26 22.19 -36.15
CA LEU A 180 -10.31 23.03 -36.87
C LEU A 180 -10.12 22.56 -38.32
N GLY A 181 -10.11 21.25 -38.57
CA GLY A 181 -10.08 20.67 -39.91
C GLY A 181 -11.33 21.03 -40.73
N LEU A 182 -12.53 20.88 -40.18
CA LEU A 182 -13.79 21.16 -40.88
C LEU A 182 -14.00 22.65 -41.16
N THR A 183 -13.52 23.55 -40.29
CA THR A 183 -13.59 25.00 -40.53
C THR A 183 -12.70 25.42 -41.69
N LEU A 184 -11.49 24.86 -41.82
CA LEU A 184 -10.59 25.14 -42.94
C LEU A 184 -11.14 24.63 -44.29
N PHE A 185 -11.77 23.45 -44.32
CA PHE A 185 -12.45 22.96 -45.52
C PHE A 185 -13.68 23.81 -45.89
N GLY A 186 -14.44 24.30 -44.90
CA GLY A 186 -15.58 25.18 -45.13
C GLY A 186 -15.21 26.50 -45.83
N PHE A 187 -14.06 27.10 -45.49
CA PHE A 187 -13.57 28.32 -46.15
C PHE A 187 -12.99 28.07 -47.55
N ALA A 188 -12.43 26.88 -47.81
CA ALA A 188 -11.91 26.54 -49.14
C ALA A 188 -13.03 26.32 -50.18
N VAL A 189 -14.15 25.72 -49.77
CA VAL A 189 -15.29 25.47 -50.68
C VAL A 189 -16.03 26.77 -51.04
N ARG A 190 -16.02 27.78 -50.15
CA ARG A 190 -16.70 29.06 -50.39
C ARG A 190 -15.99 30.01 -51.36
N ARG A 191 -14.77 29.67 -51.82
CA ARG A 191 -14.01 30.45 -52.81
C ARG A 191 -14.27 30.06 -54.28
N LYS A 192 -15.15 29.09 -54.54
CA LYS A 192 -15.64 28.77 -55.90
C LYS A 192 -17.14 29.06 -56.02
N LYS A 193 -17.49 30.34 -56.08
CA LYS A 193 -18.68 30.89 -56.77
C LYS A 193 -18.39 32.32 -57.16
#